data_AF-A0A1Q3VL68-F1
#
_entry.id   AF-A0A1Q3VL68-F1
#
_cell.length_a   1.000
_cell.length_b   1.000
_cell.length_c   1.000
_cell.angle_alpha   90.00
_cell.angle_beta   90.00
_cell.angle_gamma   90.00
#
_symmetry.space_group_name_H-M   'P 1'
#
loop_
_entity.id
_entity.type
_entity.pdbx_description
1 polymer ?
#
loop_
_entity_poly.entity_id
_entity_poly.type
_entity_poly.pdbx_seq_one_letter_code
_entity_poly.pdbx_strand_id
1 'polypeptide(L)' 'MSMKPLADRALEAEVRASRWLADANEARERGDMATAEKCDAKSQYWLDRYNLLAGNSERPAPKR' A
#
# COMPACT_ATOMS: atom_id res chain seq x y z
N MET A 1 -24.86 -2.82 -2.55
CA MET A 1 -23.67 -2.74 -1.67
C MET A 1 -23.15 -1.32 -1.73
N SER A 2 -23.10 -0.60 -0.60
CA SER A 2 -22.54 0.76 -0.58
C SER A 2 -21.02 0.67 -0.74
N MET A 3 -20.47 1.32 -1.77
CA MET A 3 -19.02 1.40 -1.94
C MET A 3 -18.43 2.25 -0.81
N LYS A 4 -17.37 1.76 -0.15
CA LYS A 4 -16.64 2.56 0.84
C LYS A 4 -16.22 3.91 0.20
N PRO A 5 -16.36 5.04 0.91
CA PRO A 5 -15.86 6.33 0.45
C PRO A 5 -14.39 6.25 0.00
N LEU A 6 -14.01 7.09 -0.97
CA LEU A 6 -12.63 7.13 -1.48
C LEU A 6 -11.60 7.36 -0.36
N ALA A 7 -11.94 8.19 0.63
CA ALA A 7 -11.10 8.45 1.79
C ALA A 7 -10.84 7.18 2.62
N ASP A 8 -11.88 6.40 2.94
CA ASP A 8 -11.73 5.13 3.66
C ASP A 8 -10.89 4.11 2.89
N ARG A 9 -11.02 4.10 1.56
CA ARG A 9 -10.22 3.22 0.69
C ARG A 9 -8.76 3.66 0.61
N ALA A 10 -8.49 4.97 0.61
CA ALA A 10 -7.15 5.51 0.64
C ALA A 10 -6.48 5.18 1.98
N LEU A 11 -7.18 5.41 3.10
CA LEU A 11 -6.70 5.05 4.43
C LEU A 11 -6.40 3.54 4.55
N GLU A 12 -7.28 2.68 4.04
CA GLU A 12 -7.03 1.23 4.02
C GLU A 12 -5.78 0.87 3.22
N ALA A 13 -5.53 1.55 2.10
CA ALA A 13 -4.34 1.34 1.29
C ALA A 13 -3.08 1.82 2.02
N GLU A 14 -3.11 2.99 2.64
CA GLU A 14 -2.00 3.53 3.44
C GLU A 14 -1.62 2.57 4.59
N VAL A 15 -2.60 2.14 5.39
CA VAL A 15 -2.37 1.22 6.52
C VAL A 15 -1.76 -0.10 6.05
N ARG A 16 -2.23 -0.63 4.92
CA ARG A 16 -1.67 -1.87 4.35
C ARG A 16 -0.26 -1.68 3.84
N ALA A 17 0.04 -0.57 3.17
CA ALA A 17 1.39 -0.25 2.71
C ALA A 17 2.36 -0.20 3.89
N SER A 18 2.03 0.56 4.94
CA SER A 18 2.86 0.66 6.14
C SER A 18 3.08 -0.68 6.84
N ARG A 19 2.05 -1.53 6.92
CA ARG A 19 2.18 -2.85 7.53
C ARG A 19 3.11 -3.77 6.76
N TRP A 20 2.96 -3.85 5.44
CA TRP A 20 3.84 -4.67 4.60
C TRP A 20 5.28 -4.15 4.62
N LEU A 21 5.48 -2.82 4.72
CA LEU A 21 6.81 -2.24 4.88
C LEU A 21 7.45 -2.63 6.22
N ALA A 22 6.68 -2.63 7.30
CA ALA A 22 7.15 -3.08 8.61
C ALA A 22 7.55 -4.57 8.56
N ASP A 23 6.72 -5.42 7.96
CA ASP A 23 7.02 -6.84 7.77
C ASP A 23 8.27 -7.05 6.90
N ALA A 24 8.50 -6.20 5.89
CA ALA A 24 9.72 -6.23 5.07
C ALA A 24 10.98 -5.87 5.87
N ASN A 25 10.87 -4.86 6.74
CA ASN A 25 11.97 -4.46 7.63
C ASN A 25 12.31 -5.56 8.62
N GLU A 26 11.31 -6.14 9.29
CA GLU A 26 11.52 -7.28 10.19
C GLU A 26 12.17 -8.46 9.46
N ALA A 27 11.70 -8.79 8.25
CA ALA A 27 12.29 -9.84 7.41
C ALA A 27 13.77 -9.56 7.07
N ARG A 28 14.11 -8.30 6.79
CA ARG A 28 15.48 -7.86 6.51
C ARG A 28 16.37 -7.96 7.75
N GLU A 29 15.86 -7.58 8.92
CA GLU A 29 16.57 -7.68 10.21
C GLU A 29 16.89 -9.14 10.58
N ARG A 30 16.01 -10.09 10.25
CA ARG A 30 16.26 -11.54 10.40
C ARG A 30 17.06 -12.18 9.24
N GLY A 31 17.51 -11.39 8.27
CA GLY A 31 18.27 -11.88 7.11
C GLY A 31 17.46 -12.67 6.07
N ASP A 32 16.13 -12.68 6.17
CA ASP A 32 15.24 -13.33 5.20
C ASP A 32 14.90 -12.38 4.05
N MET A 33 15.87 -12.18 3.17
CA MET A 33 15.76 -11.26 2.04
C MET A 33 14.63 -11.65 1.06
N ALA A 34 14.39 -12.95 0.87
CA ALA A 34 13.32 -13.42 -0.01
C ALA A 34 11.92 -13.05 0.51
N THR A 35 11.72 -13.07 1.83
CA THR A 35 10.48 -12.57 2.44
C THR A 35 10.42 -11.05 2.39
N ALA A 36 11.54 -10.36 2.65
CA ALA A 36 11.61 -8.90 2.57
C ALA A 36 11.17 -8.38 1.20
N GLU A 37 11.69 -8.96 0.10
CA GLU A 37 11.33 -8.57 -1.27
C GLU A 37 9.83 -8.77 -1.57
N LYS A 38 9.23 -9.85 -1.08
CA LYS A 38 7.78 -10.09 -1.25
C LYS A 38 6.95 -9.09 -0.48
N CYS A 39 7.38 -8.73 0.73
CA CYS A 39 6.71 -7.73 1.56
C CYS A 39 6.86 -6.34 0.96
N ASP A 40 8.05 -5.97 0.47
CA ASP A 40 8.30 -4.70 -0.22
C ASP A 40 7.44 -4.57 -1.48
N ALA A 41 7.34 -5.61 -2.32
CA ALA A 41 6.49 -5.59 -3.50
C ALA A 41 5.00 -5.36 -3.15
N LYS A 42 4.52 -5.96 -2.05
CA LYS A 42 3.16 -5.72 -1.55
C LYS A 42 2.98 -4.32 -0.98
N SER A 43 3.94 -3.83 -0.22
CA SER A 43 3.96 -2.46 0.30
C SER A 43 3.82 -1.47 -0.86
N GLN A 44 4.65 -1.62 -1.88
CA GLN A 44 4.64 -0.76 -3.07
C GLN A 44 3.29 -0.79 -3.79
N TYR A 45 2.70 -1.98 -4.00
CA TYR A 45 1.37 -2.10 -4.59
C TYR A 45 0.30 -1.29 -3.83
N TRP A 46 0.31 -1.33 -2.50
CA TRP A 46 -0.66 -0.59 -1.69
C TRP A 46 -0.36 0.92 -1.67
N LEU A 47 0.91 1.31 -1.71
CA LEU A 47 1.32 2.70 -1.85
C LEU A 47 0.89 3.31 -3.18
N ASP A 48 1.07 2.59 -4.30
CA ASP A 48 0.59 3.01 -5.62
C ASP A 48 -0.93 3.17 -5.63
N ARG A 49 -1.64 2.25 -4.96
CA ARG A 49 -3.09 2.33 -4.81
C ARG A 49 -3.51 3.54 -3.98
N TYR A 50 -2.82 3.85 -2.89
CA TYR A 50 -3.03 5.06 -2.11
C TYR A 50 -2.82 6.30 -2.99
N ASN A 51 -1.70 6.38 -3.72
CA ASN A 51 -1.38 7.52 -4.57
C ASN A 51 -2.45 7.75 -5.66
N LEU A 52 -2.97 6.67 -6.26
CA LEU A 52 -4.08 6.76 -7.21
C LEU A 52 -5.35 7.31 -6.56
N LEU A 53 -5.69 6.85 -5.36
CA LEU A 53 -6.92 7.26 -4.66
C LEU A 53 -6.82 8.68 -4.09
N ALA A 54 -5.63 9.10 -3.68
CA ALA A 54 -5.33 10.42 -3.15
C ALA A 54 -5.13 11.49 -4.25
N GLY A 55 -4.96 11.07 -5.51
CA GLY A 55 -4.67 11.97 -6.63
C GLY A 55 -3.21 12.41 -6.71
N ASN A 56 -2.30 11.65 -6.07
CA ASN A 56 -0.86 11.89 -6.10
C ASN A 56 -0.16 11.17 -7.27
N SER A 57 -0.89 10.40 -8.08
CA SER A 57 -0.36 9.70 -9.26
C SER A 57 -0.54 10.50 -10.54
N GLU A 58 0.28 10.24 -11.56
CA GLU A 58 0.09 10.77 -12.93
C GLU A 58 -1.25 10.38 -13.56
N ARG A 59 -1.87 9.30 -13.04
CA ARG A 59 -3.21 8.86 -13.45
C ARG A 59 -4.28 9.63 -12.67
N PRO A 60 -5.37 10.06 -13.33
CA PRO A 60 -6.45 10.73 -12.64
C PRO A 60 -7.12 9.81 -11.62
N ALA A 61 -7.41 10.35 -10.43
CA ALA A 61 -8.13 9.63 -9.39
C ALA A 61 -9.53 9.19 -9.87
N PRO A 62 -10.04 8.04 -9.39
CA PRO A 62 -11.38 7.59 -9.73
C PRO A 62 -12.44 8.60 -9.24
N LYS A 63 -13.50 8.77 -10.04
CA LYS A 63 -14.64 9.63 -9.69
C LYS A 63 -15.35 9.08 -8.45
N ARG A 64 -15.90 10.01 -7.65
CA ARG A 64 -16.64 9.72 -6.41
C ARG A 64 -17.90 8.91 -6.66
#